data_AF-A0A3B8Z589-F1
#
_entry.id   AF-A0A3B8Z589-F1
#
_cell.length_a   1.000
_cell.length_b   1.000
_cell.length_c   1.000
_cell.angle_alpha   90.00
_cell.angle_beta   90.00
_cell.angle_gamma   90.00
#
_symmetry.space_group_name_H-M   'P 1'
#
loop_
_entity.id
_entity.type
_entity.pdbx_description
1 polymer ?
#
loop_
_entity_poly.entity_id
_entity_poly.type
_entity_poly.pdbx_seq_one_letter_code
_entity_poly.pdbx_strand_id
1 'polypeptide(L)' 'MLLPDNIHPDNSVYYNGAIVLQVLQNNGRMELFELYEKSKGVKEMSFPLFVLCLDWLYLIDAAILKSGEVELCS' A
#
# COMPACT_ATOMS: atom_id res chain seq x y z
N MET A 1 -15.57 -1.75 15.19
CA MET A 1 -14.53 -2.61 15.78
C MET A 1 -13.78 -1.76 16.79
N LEU A 2 -13.94 -2.04 18.10
CA LEU A 2 -13.16 -1.35 19.14
C LEU A 2 -11.77 -1.95 19.11
N LEU A 3 -10.82 -1.17 18.60
CA LEU A 3 -9.44 -1.56 18.39
C LEU A 3 -8.74 -1.78 19.75
N PRO A 4 -8.05 -2.92 20.00
CA PRO A 4 -7.36 -3.17 21.27
C PRO A 4 -6.27 -2.13 21.59
N ASP A 5 -6.09 -1.85 22.89
CA ASP A 5 -5.27 -0.77 23.47
C ASP A 5 -3.77 -0.80 23.10
N ASN A 6 -3.27 -1.87 22.48
CA ASN A 6 -1.87 -2.08 22.09
C ASN A 6 -1.67 -2.26 20.58
N ILE A 7 -2.52 -1.66 19.75
CA ILE A 7 -2.24 -1.63 18.32
C ILE A 7 -1.13 -0.62 18.08
N HIS A 8 0.06 -1.10 17.74
CA HIS A 8 1.08 -0.30 17.08
C HIS A 8 0.52 0.10 15.71
N PRO A 9 -0.04 1.32 15.54
CA PRO A 9 -0.83 1.67 14.34
C PRO A 9 0.04 1.60 13.10
N ASP A 10 1.31 1.91 13.28
CA ASP A 10 2.42 1.83 12.33
C ASP A 10 2.59 0.45 11.70
N ASN A 11 2.17 -0.63 12.36
CA ASN A 11 2.25 -2.00 11.84
C ASN A 11 0.94 -2.47 11.20
N SER A 12 -0.12 -1.65 11.24
CA SER A 12 -1.41 -1.99 10.64
C SER A 12 -1.34 -1.94 9.11
N VAL A 13 -2.16 -2.77 8.46
CA VAL A 13 -2.33 -2.72 7.00
C VAL A 13 -2.84 -1.36 6.54
N TYR A 14 -3.63 -0.65 7.36
CA TYR A 14 -4.15 0.68 7.01
C TYR A 14 -3.05 1.73 6.93
N TYR A 15 -2.14 1.75 7.92
CA TYR A 15 -1.03 2.69 7.95
C TYR A 15 -0.03 2.39 6.82
N ASN A 16 0.36 1.12 6.66
CA ASN A 16 1.27 0.73 5.58
C ASN A 16 0.63 0.94 4.20
N GLY A 17 -0.67 0.68 4.07
CA GLY A 17 -1.44 0.95 2.85
C GLY A 17 -1.51 2.43 2.52
N ALA A 18 -1.61 3.32 3.52
CA ALA A 18 -1.52 4.76 3.30
C ALA A 18 -0.13 5.19 2.79
N ILE A 19 0.96 4.56 3.26
CA ILE A 19 2.31 4.81 2.74
C ILE A 19 2.40 4.38 1.26
N VAL A 20 1.93 3.17 0.93
CA VAL A 20 1.91 2.67 -0.45
C VAL A 20 1.09 3.60 -1.36
N LEU A 21 -0.09 4.01 -0.91
CA LEU A 21 -0.96 4.92 -1.64
C LEU A 21 -0.31 6.30 -1.85
N GLN A 22 0.36 6.84 -0.83
CA GLN A 22 1.07 8.11 -0.95
C GLN A 22 2.19 8.04 -2.00
N VAL A 23 2.98 6.96 -2.00
CA VAL A 23 4.03 6.75 -3.01
C VAL A 23 3.40 6.69 -4.41
N LEU A 24 2.31 5.95 -4.58
CA LEU A 24 1.58 5.87 -5.84
C LEU A 24 1.03 7.24 -6.29
N GLN A 25 0.42 8.01 -5.40
CA GLN A 25 -0.10 9.35 -5.69
C GLN A 25 1.00 10.33 -6.15
N ASN A 26 2.21 10.22 -5.59
CA ASN A 26 3.33 11.09 -5.93
C ASN A 26 4.03 10.71 -7.23
N ASN A 27 3.91 9.46 -7.68
CA ASN A 27 4.63 8.94 -8.85
C ASN A 27 3.70 8.60 -10.03
N GLY A 28 2.39 8.53 -9.81
CA GLY A 28 1.43 8.05 -10.79
C GLY A 28 1.43 6.52 -10.86
N ARG A 29 1.15 5.97 -12.05
CA ARG A 29 1.19 4.52 -12.27
C ARG A 29 2.62 3.99 -12.17
N MET A 30 2.78 2.79 -11.62
CA MET A 30 4.10 2.21 -11.36
C MET A 30 4.10 0.70 -11.50
N GLU A 31 5.22 0.13 -11.95
CA GLU A 31 5.44 -1.32 -11.89
C GLU A 31 5.42 -1.83 -10.44
N LEU A 32 4.90 -3.05 -10.24
CA LEU A 32 4.63 -3.61 -8.91
C LEU A 32 5.88 -3.61 -8.01
N PHE A 33 7.02 -4.06 -8.56
CA PHE A 33 8.28 -4.13 -7.81
C PHE A 33 8.89 -2.75 -7.57
N GLU A 34 8.71 -1.80 -8.49
CA GLU A 34 9.17 -0.42 -8.28
C GLU A 34 8.38 0.24 -7.15
N LEU A 35 7.06 0.06 -7.13
CA LEU A 35 6.21 0.56 -6.06
C LEU A 35 6.58 -0.05 -4.70
N TYR A 36 6.88 -1.35 -4.66
CA TYR A 36 7.35 -2.02 -3.45
C TYR A 36 8.67 -1.42 -2.93
N GLU A 37 9.70 -1.32 -3.77
CA GLU A 37 11.00 -0.80 -3.37
C GLU A 37 10.92 0.66 -2.90
N LYS A 38 10.13 1.51 -3.58
CA LYS A 38 9.90 2.89 -3.13
C LYS A 38 9.15 2.96 -1.80
N SER A 39 8.10 2.15 -1.64
CA SER A 39 7.32 2.10 -0.39
C SER A 39 8.18 1.64 0.79
N LYS A 40 9.02 0.60 0.56
CA LYS A 40 9.99 0.11 1.53
C LYS A 40 11.05 1.15 1.90
N GLY A 41 11.44 2.00 0.95
CA GLY A 41 12.34 3.13 1.19
C GLY A 41 11.75 4.23 2.08
N VAL A 42 10.42 4.38 2.10
CA VAL A 42 9.71 5.30 3.02
C VAL A 42 9.50 4.67 4.39
N LYS A 43 9.11 3.40 4.41
CA LYS A 43 8.89 2.63 5.64
C LYS A 43 9.22 1.18 5.39
N GLU A 44 10.09 0.62 6.23
CA GLU A 44 10.45 -0.79 6.19
C GLU A 44 9.18 -1.65 6.29
N MET A 45 9.02 -2.55 5.31
CA MET A 45 7.92 -3.50 5.24
C MET A 45 8.34 -4.73 4.43
N SER A 46 7.75 -5.86 4.77
CA SER A 46 7.94 -7.10 4.01
C SER A 46 7.08 -7.11 2.74
N PHE A 47 7.53 -7.85 1.73
CA PHE A 47 6.75 -8.01 0.50
C PHE A 47 5.33 -8.59 0.74
N PRO A 48 5.11 -9.58 1.62
CA PRO A 48 3.76 -10.03 1.95
C PRO A 48 2.87 -8.94 2.55
N LEU A 49 3.40 -8.08 3.42
CA LEU A 49 2.65 -6.95 3.97
C LEU A 49 2.30 -5.94 2.87
N PHE A 50 3.22 -5.67 1.95
CA PHE A 50 2.97 -4.83 0.79
C PHE A 50 1.84 -5.38 -0.10
N VAL A 51 1.83 -6.68 -0.40
CA VAL A 51 0.74 -7.32 -1.17
C VAL A 51 -0.59 -7.18 -0.44
N LEU A 52 -0.63 -7.40 0.89
CA LEU A 52 -1.84 -7.16 1.69
C LEU A 52 -2.31 -5.70 1.64
N CYS A 53 -1.39 -4.73 1.55
CA CYS A 53 -1.74 -3.34 1.36
C CYS A 53 -2.41 -3.11 0.00
N LEU A 54 -1.92 -3.73 -1.07
CA LEU A 54 -2.53 -3.64 -2.40
C LEU A 54 -3.92 -4.29 -2.43
N ASP A 55 -4.09 -5.46 -1.80
CA ASP A 55 -5.39 -6.10 -1.65
C ASP A 55 -6.37 -5.15 -0.94
N TRP A 56 -5.93 -4.51 0.14
CA TRP A 56 -6.75 -3.56 0.87
C TRP A 56 -7.09 -2.31 0.02
N LEU A 57 -6.12 -1.74 -0.70
CA LEU A 57 -6.34 -0.59 -1.60
C LEU A 57 -7.30 -0.92 -2.74
N TYR A 58 -7.25 -2.13 -3.28
CA TYR A 58 -8.20 -2.62 -4.27
C TYR A 58 -9.61 -2.74 -3.69
N LEU A 59 -9.75 -3.32 -2.49
CA LEU A 59 -11.06 -3.48 -1.83
C LEU A 59 -11.76 -2.15 -1.52
N ILE A 60 -11.00 -1.07 -1.31
CA ILE A 60 -11.55 0.27 -1.07
C ILE A 60 -11.61 1.14 -2.33
N ASP A 61 -11.36 0.56 -3.50
CA ASP A 61 -11.35 1.25 -4.80
C ASP A 61 -10.38 2.45 -4.87
N ALA A 62 -9.20 2.32 -4.23
CA ALA A 62 -8.17 3.35 -4.23
C ALA A 62 -7.08 3.09 -5.29
N ALA A 63 -6.75 1.82 -5.55
CA ALA A 63 -5.74 1.44 -6.54
C ALA A 63 -6.06 0.08 -7.15
N ILE A 64 -5.60 -0.13 -8.39
CA ILE A 64 -5.82 -1.36 -9.15
C ILE A 64 -4.55 -1.79 -9.87
N LEU A 65 -4.29 -3.09 -9.90
CA LEU A 65 -3.22 -3.69 -10.70
C LEU A 65 -3.75 -3.98 -12.12
N LYS A 66 -3.19 -3.31 -13.13
CA LYS A 66 -3.48 -3.56 -14.54
C LYS A 66 -2.18 -3.71 -15.32
N SER A 67 -2.07 -4.82 -16.06
CA SER A 67 -0.96 -5.04 -16.99
C SER A 67 0.44 -4.97 -16.34
N GLY A 68 0.57 -5.38 -15.07
CA GLY A 68 1.83 -5.33 -14.31
C GLY A 68 2.06 -4.03 -13.53
N GLU A 69 1.31 -2.96 -13.87
CA GLU A 69 1.40 -1.67 -13.19
C GLU A 69 0.25 -1.49 -12.21
N VAL A 70 0.54 -0.89 -11.05
CA VAL A 70 -0.46 -0.39 -10.12
C VAL A 70 -0.78 1.05 -10.52
N GLU A 71 -2.06 1.37 -10.61
CA GLU A 71 -2.57 2.71 -10.90
C GLU A 71 -3.67 3.12 -9.91
N LEU A 72 -3.87 4.42 -9.74
CA LEU A 72 -4.99 4.94 -8.95
C LEU A 72 -6.31 4.64 -9.66
N CYS A 73 -7.33 4.28 -8.89
CA CYS A 73 -8.70 4.23 -9.41
C CYS A 73 -9.20 5.66 -9.72
N SER A 74 -10.16 5.76 -10.66
CA SER A 74 -10.73 7.03 -11.13
C SER A 74 -12.05 7.37 -10.44
#